data_AF-W7KWE8-F1
#
_entry.id   AF-W7KWE8-F1
#
_cell.length_a   1.000
_cell.length_b   1.000
_cell.length_c   1.000
_cell.angle_alpha   90.00
_cell.angle_beta   90.00
_cell.angle_gamma   90.00
#
_symmetry.space_group_name_H-M   'P 1'
#
loop_
_entity.id
_entity.type
_entity.pdbx_description
1 polymer ?
#
loop_
_entity_poly.entity_id
_entity_poly.type
_entity_poly.pdbx_seq_one_letter_code
_entity_poly.pdbx_strand_id
1 'polypeptide(L)'
;MKALKITIPLSLATWWIPILGPIINGIANAFLERRIRPSVLSAVVSSSVASTLYVFLALKFLFVPLFGNLFQFLAVLLSVIGIGISTSVAYVVSRHMTYSYYSGDSLNVEFYAKNQEEIERRLGPFLEGCGEPIYSFSEKKIIVKRNCSQYAMEYEITQEGRKYRVSAHIKRI
;
A
#
# COMPACT_ATOMS: atom_id res chain seq x y z
N MET A 1 -10.10 35.84 24.77
CA MET A 1 -11.36 35.17 24.41
C MET A 1 -11.48 34.74 22.93
N LYS A 2 -10.96 35.49 21.94
CA LYS A 2 -11.02 35.08 20.51
C LYS A 2 -10.23 33.80 20.19
N ALA A 3 -9.09 33.57 20.86
CA ALA A 3 -8.31 32.33 20.70
C ALA A 3 -9.14 31.08 21.03
N LEU A 4 -9.76 31.02 22.23
CA LEU A 4 -10.60 29.87 22.65
C LEU A 4 -11.73 29.52 21.66
N LYS A 5 -12.35 30.52 21.02
CA LYS A 5 -13.46 30.28 20.07
C LYS A 5 -13.02 29.52 18.81
N ILE A 6 -11.74 29.58 18.44
CA ILE A 6 -11.19 28.92 17.25
C ILE A 6 -10.44 27.65 17.64
N THR A 7 -9.68 27.66 18.76
CA THR A 7 -8.84 26.53 19.16
C THR A 7 -9.65 25.30 19.54
N ILE A 8 -10.81 25.46 20.21
CA ILE A 8 -11.64 24.33 20.65
C ILE A 8 -12.29 23.60 19.44
N PRO A 9 -13.02 24.28 18.53
CA PRO A 9 -13.57 23.62 17.34
C PRO A 9 -12.47 23.01 16.45
N LEU A 10 -11.34 23.70 16.30
CA LEU A 10 -10.23 23.19 15.50
C LEU A 10 -9.63 21.92 16.10
N SER A 11 -9.48 21.85 17.42
CA SER A 11 -8.99 20.65 18.12
C SER A 11 -9.98 19.48 17.95
N LEU A 12 -11.28 19.72 18.10
CA LEU A 12 -12.36 18.75 17.85
C LEU A 12 -12.49 18.33 16.38
N ALA A 13 -12.05 19.15 15.44
CA ALA A 13 -12.02 18.78 14.02
C ALA A 13 -10.76 17.99 13.64
N THR A 14 -9.66 18.14 14.39
CA THR A 14 -8.33 17.63 14.01
C THR A 14 -7.79 16.51 14.88
N TRP A 15 -8.45 16.16 16.00
CA TRP A 15 -7.98 15.13 16.94
C TRP A 15 -7.80 13.73 16.32
N TRP A 16 -8.58 13.40 15.29
CA TRP A 16 -8.53 12.09 14.63
C TRP A 16 -7.38 11.98 13.61
N ILE A 17 -6.86 13.11 13.12
CA ILE A 17 -5.81 13.18 12.09
C ILE A 17 -4.57 12.36 12.48
N PRO A 18 -4.00 12.49 13.70
CA PRO A 18 -2.84 11.68 14.09
C PRO A 18 -3.13 10.17 14.19
N ILE A 19 -4.41 9.76 14.27
CA ILE A 19 -4.81 8.35 14.41
C ILE A 19 -5.12 7.74 13.04
N LEU A 20 -6.04 8.35 12.28
CA LEU A 20 -6.49 7.80 10.99
C LEU A 20 -5.67 8.31 9.80
N GLY A 21 -5.10 9.51 9.89
CA GLY A 21 -4.29 10.10 8.82
C GLY A 21 -3.14 9.19 8.37
N PRO A 22 -2.35 8.62 9.30
CA PRO A 22 -1.30 7.67 8.94
C PRO A 22 -1.81 6.40 8.27
N ILE A 23 -2.98 5.90 8.67
CA ILE A 23 -3.60 4.72 8.03
C ILE A 23 -3.98 5.05 6.58
N ILE A 24 -4.66 6.18 6.36
CA ILE A 24 -5.07 6.64 5.03
C ILE A 24 -3.84 6.83 4.14
N ASN A 25 -2.79 7.48 4.66
CA ASN A 25 -1.55 7.71 3.93
C ASN A 25 -0.84 6.39 3.58
N GLY A 26 -0.79 5.44 4.52
CA GLY A 26 -0.22 4.11 4.27
C GLY A 26 -0.97 3.34 3.17
N ILE A 27 -2.31 3.41 3.17
CA ILE A 27 -3.14 2.82 2.12
C ILE A 27 -2.86 3.51 0.78
N ALA A 28 -2.90 4.85 0.73
CA ALA A 28 -2.68 5.60 -0.50
C ALA A 28 -1.33 5.28 -1.15
N ASN A 29 -0.25 5.23 -0.36
CA ASN A 29 1.08 4.87 -0.86
C ASN A 29 1.18 3.42 -1.33
N ALA A 30 0.44 2.48 -0.73
CA ALA A 30 0.33 1.12 -1.24
C ALA A 30 -0.27 1.11 -2.64
N PHE A 31 -1.42 1.76 -2.82
CA PHE A 31 -2.15 1.80 -4.09
C PHE A 31 -1.34 2.46 -5.23
N LEU A 32 -0.60 3.53 -4.93
CA LEU A 32 0.15 4.28 -5.93
C LEU A 32 1.39 3.54 -6.44
N GLU A 33 2.19 2.97 -5.54
CA GLU A 33 3.52 2.42 -5.89
C GLU A 33 3.47 0.96 -6.36
N ARG A 34 2.39 0.22 -6.02
CA ARG A 34 2.12 -1.19 -6.37
C ARG A 34 3.14 -2.23 -5.89
N ARG A 35 4.41 -1.85 -5.71
CA ARG A 35 5.51 -2.67 -5.19
C ARG A 35 5.76 -2.35 -3.72
N ILE A 36 6.15 -3.36 -2.96
CA ILE A 36 6.34 -3.25 -1.50
C ILE A 36 7.43 -2.22 -1.14
N ARG A 37 8.61 -2.30 -1.76
CA ARG A 37 9.74 -1.41 -1.43
C ARG A 37 9.44 0.07 -1.64
N PRO A 38 9.02 0.52 -2.84
CA PRO A 38 8.71 1.92 -3.05
C PRO A 38 7.48 2.37 -2.25
N SER A 39 6.47 1.52 -2.07
CA SER A 39 5.33 1.84 -1.19
C SER A 39 5.76 2.18 0.25
N VAL A 40 6.63 1.35 0.84
CA VAL A 40 7.17 1.57 2.18
C VAL A 40 8.01 2.84 2.23
N LEU A 41 8.88 3.07 1.25
CA LEU A 41 9.73 4.26 1.18
C LEU A 41 8.89 5.55 1.07
N SER A 42 7.92 5.56 0.16
CA SER A 42 7.01 6.68 -0.06
C SER A 42 6.13 6.92 1.17
N ALA A 43 5.70 5.87 1.88
CA ALA A 43 4.98 6.00 3.15
C ALA A 43 5.84 6.63 4.25
N VAL A 44 7.11 6.25 4.38
CA VAL A 44 8.03 6.86 5.36
C VAL A 44 8.25 8.33 5.07
N VAL A 45 8.56 8.69 3.82
CA VAL A 45 8.83 10.08 3.42
C VAL A 45 7.58 10.94 3.61
N SER A 46 6.44 10.54 3.03
CA SER A 46 5.20 11.32 3.11
C SER A 46 4.70 11.46 4.55
N SER A 47 4.80 10.40 5.37
CA SER A 47 4.39 10.47 6.78
C SER A 47 5.32 11.33 7.62
N SER A 48 6.62 11.37 7.30
CA SER A 48 7.58 12.23 7.98
C SER A 48 7.29 13.71 7.69
N VAL A 49 6.98 14.05 6.43
CA VAL A 49 6.57 15.41 6.04
C VAL A 49 5.26 15.80 6.72
N ALA A 50 4.23 14.94 6.66
CA ALA A 50 2.94 15.18 7.30
C ALA A 50 3.07 15.35 8.83
N SER A 51 3.88 14.51 9.48
CA SER A 51 4.16 14.62 10.91
C SER A 51 4.89 15.93 11.26
N THR A 52 5.84 16.36 10.44
CA THR A 52 6.55 17.64 10.67
C THR A 52 5.59 18.83 10.59
N LEU A 53 4.69 18.84 9.60
CA LEU A 53 3.64 19.84 9.47
C LEU A 53 2.66 19.80 10.65
N TYR A 54 2.25 18.61 11.08
CA TYR A 54 1.35 18.44 12.22
C TYR A 54 1.98 18.98 13.51
N VAL A 55 3.23 18.63 13.80
CA VAL A 55 3.97 19.15 14.96
C VAL A 55 4.10 20.68 14.89
N PHE A 56 4.42 21.24 13.72
CA PHE A 56 4.49 22.69 13.55
C PHE A 56 3.15 23.38 13.85
N LEU A 57 2.05 22.83 13.32
CA LEU A 57 0.70 23.35 13.58
C LEU A 57 0.30 23.21 15.05
N ALA A 58 0.66 22.09 15.68
CA ALA A 58 0.42 21.84 17.09
C ALA A 58 1.14 22.86 17.99
N LEU A 59 2.40 23.17 17.67
CA LEU A 59 3.21 24.14 18.40
C LEU A 59 2.72 25.59 18.23
N LYS A 60 2.29 25.97 17.02
CA LYS A 60 1.96 27.37 16.69
C LYS A 60 0.51 27.75 16.91
N PHE A 61 -0.44 26.85 16.66
CA PHE A 61 -1.87 27.19 16.60
C PHE A 61 -2.73 26.48 17.63
N LEU A 62 -2.31 25.30 18.10
CA LEU A 62 -3.08 24.47 19.04
C LEU A 62 -2.55 24.59 20.47
N PHE A 63 -1.82 25.66 20.80
CA PHE A 63 -1.37 25.90 22.17
C PHE A 63 -2.59 26.09 23.09
N VAL A 64 -2.87 25.08 23.91
CA VAL A 64 -3.91 25.14 24.95
C VAL A 64 -3.21 25.46 26.28
N PRO A 65 -3.35 26.69 26.82
CA PRO A 65 -2.66 27.10 28.04
C PRO A 65 -2.99 26.24 29.28
N LEU A 66 -4.14 25.53 29.28
CA LEU A 66 -4.53 24.58 30.33
C LEU A 66 -3.69 23.29 30.37
N PHE A 67 -3.08 22.88 29.25
CA PHE A 67 -2.32 21.62 29.14
C PHE A 67 -0.80 21.83 29.03
N GLY A 68 -0.33 23.08 29.00
CA GLY A 68 1.10 23.40 28.93
C GLY A 68 1.84 22.64 27.82
N ASN A 69 2.97 22.04 28.15
CA ASN A 69 3.80 21.27 27.20
C ASN A 69 3.29 19.84 26.95
N LEU A 70 2.27 19.36 27.66
CA LEU A 70 1.76 17.99 27.52
C LEU A 70 1.19 17.75 26.11
N PHE A 71 0.51 18.74 25.55
CA PHE A 71 -0.04 18.66 24.19
C PHE A 71 1.07 18.57 23.13
N GLN A 72 2.17 19.30 23.32
CA GLN A 72 3.33 19.28 22.41
C GLN A 72 4.04 17.92 22.47
N PHE A 73 4.21 17.37 23.67
CA PHE A 73 4.75 16.03 23.86
C PHE A 73 3.87 14.96 23.18
N LEU A 74 2.55 15.02 23.39
CA LEU A 74 1.60 14.11 22.76
C LEU A 74 1.62 14.22 21.22
N ALA A 75 1.74 15.42 20.68
CA ALA A 75 1.82 15.63 19.22
C ALA A 75 3.06 14.94 18.63
N VAL A 76 4.23 15.09 19.26
CA VAL A 76 5.47 14.43 18.82
C VAL A 76 5.35 12.91 18.95
N LEU A 77 4.85 12.42 20.08
CA LEU A 77 4.68 10.98 20.33
C LEU A 77 3.74 10.35 19.29
N LEU A 78 2.58 10.96 19.05
CA LEU A 78 1.60 10.49 18.08
C LEU A 78 2.14 10.56 16.65
N SER A 79 2.98 11.54 16.31
CA SER A 79 3.65 11.61 15.01
C SER A 79 4.62 10.46 14.77
N VAL A 80 5.40 10.07 15.79
CA VAL A 80 6.32 8.92 15.69
C VAL A 80 5.53 7.62 15.53
N ILE A 81 4.51 7.43 16.37
CA ILE A 81 3.62 6.25 16.28
C ILE A 81 2.93 6.22 14.92
N GLY A 82 2.45 7.37 14.43
CA GLY A 82 1.80 7.51 13.14
C GLY A 82 2.68 7.05 11.98
N ILE A 83 3.96 7.46 11.94
CA ILE A 83 4.89 7.00 10.91
C ILE A 83 5.02 5.46 10.93
N GLY A 84 5.13 4.87 12.12
CA GLY A 84 5.15 3.41 12.28
C GLY A 84 3.88 2.72 11.76
N ILE A 85 2.71 3.27 12.08
CA ILE A 85 1.41 2.76 11.60
C ILE A 85 1.33 2.86 10.07
N SER A 86 1.62 4.03 9.49
CA SER A 86 1.57 4.26 8.04
C SER A 86 2.47 3.30 7.28
N THR A 87 3.70 3.13 7.75
CA THR A 87 4.68 2.21 7.15
C THR A 87 4.20 0.76 7.22
N SER A 88 3.65 0.36 8.38
CA SER A 88 3.12 -1.00 8.59
C SER A 88 1.92 -1.27 7.69
N VAL A 89 1.00 -0.31 7.57
CA VAL A 89 -0.17 -0.40 6.69
C VAL A 89 0.28 -0.48 5.24
N ALA A 90 1.18 0.39 4.79
CA ALA A 90 1.72 0.37 3.43
C ALA A 90 2.36 -0.99 3.09
N TYR A 91 3.13 -1.55 4.02
CA TYR A 91 3.73 -2.88 3.88
C TYR A 91 2.68 -3.99 3.79
N VAL A 92 1.73 -4.03 4.75
CA VAL A 92 0.72 -5.10 4.82
C VAL A 92 -0.21 -5.06 3.61
N VAL A 93 -0.68 -3.88 3.22
CA VAL A 93 -1.56 -3.70 2.06
C VAL A 93 -0.83 -4.09 0.79
N SER A 94 0.35 -3.53 0.51
CA SER A 94 1.13 -3.89 -0.69
C SER A 94 1.48 -5.38 -0.76
N ARG A 95 1.60 -6.05 0.38
CA ARG A 95 1.92 -7.47 0.47
C ARG A 95 0.74 -8.40 0.19
N HIS A 96 -0.50 -7.96 0.39
CA HIS A 96 -1.69 -8.80 0.25
C HIS A 96 -2.57 -8.40 -0.93
N MET A 97 -2.44 -7.16 -1.40
CA MET A 97 -3.25 -6.62 -2.46
C MET A 97 -2.95 -7.28 -3.81
N THR A 98 -4.02 -7.45 -4.60
CA THR A 98 -3.96 -7.86 -6.00
C THR A 98 -4.33 -6.64 -6.83
N TYR A 99 -3.46 -6.25 -7.76
CA TYR A 99 -3.67 -5.14 -8.66
C TYR A 99 -4.13 -5.67 -10.01
N SER A 100 -5.37 -5.37 -10.40
CA SER A 100 -5.89 -5.69 -11.73
C SER A 100 -6.13 -4.43 -12.53
N TYR A 101 -5.66 -4.37 -13.77
CA TYR A 101 -5.93 -3.27 -14.69
C TYR A 101 -6.13 -3.76 -16.12
N TYR A 102 -7.01 -3.09 -16.85
CA TYR A 102 -7.24 -3.35 -18.28
C TYR A 102 -6.30 -2.47 -19.12
N SER A 103 -5.72 -3.06 -20.16
CA SER A 103 -4.86 -2.38 -21.14
C SER A 103 -5.32 -2.78 -22.54
N GLY A 104 -6.30 -2.05 -23.08
CA GLY A 104 -6.99 -2.46 -24.30
C GLY A 104 -7.72 -3.80 -24.10
N ASP A 105 -7.43 -4.78 -24.94
CA ASP A 105 -8.01 -6.13 -24.88
C ASP A 105 -7.26 -7.10 -23.94
N SER A 106 -6.35 -6.58 -23.11
CA SER A 106 -5.66 -7.39 -22.09
C SER A 106 -6.04 -7.00 -20.66
N LEU A 107 -6.19 -8.02 -19.81
CA LEU A 107 -6.29 -7.90 -18.37
C LEU A 107 -4.94 -8.23 -17.75
N ASN A 108 -4.38 -7.29 -17.01
CA ASN A 108 -3.13 -7.46 -16.28
C ASN A 108 -3.44 -7.60 -14.80
N VAL A 109 -2.85 -8.60 -14.15
CA VAL A 109 -3.03 -8.88 -12.72
C VAL A 109 -1.66 -9.03 -12.07
N GLU A 110 -1.37 -8.21 -11.07
CA GLU A 110 -0.14 -8.29 -10.28
C GLU A 110 -0.45 -8.59 -8.81
N PHE A 111 0.27 -9.55 -8.22
CA PHE A 111 0.11 -9.87 -6.81
C PHE A 111 1.38 -10.51 -6.22
N TYR A 112 1.41 -10.60 -4.89
CA TYR A 112 2.48 -11.27 -4.15
C TYR A 112 1.98 -12.56 -3.50
N ALA A 113 2.67 -13.68 -3.77
CA ALA A 113 2.40 -14.99 -3.20
C ALA A 113 3.57 -15.50 -2.34
N LYS A 114 3.27 -16.36 -1.36
CA LYS A 114 4.28 -16.98 -0.48
C LYS A 114 4.89 -18.25 -1.07
N ASN A 115 4.11 -19.00 -1.84
CA ASN A 115 4.48 -20.28 -2.42
C ASN A 115 3.71 -20.51 -3.73
N GLN A 116 4.08 -21.58 -4.46
CA GLN A 116 3.41 -21.95 -5.70
C GLN A 116 1.91 -22.25 -5.53
N GLU A 117 1.53 -22.90 -4.43
CA GLU A 117 0.12 -23.20 -4.13
C GLU A 117 -0.75 -21.94 -4.03
N GLU A 118 -0.25 -20.86 -3.43
CA GLU A 118 -0.95 -19.58 -3.37
C GLU A 118 -1.06 -18.92 -4.77
N ILE A 119 -0.07 -19.12 -5.64
CA ILE A 119 -0.11 -18.65 -7.03
C ILE A 119 -1.24 -19.36 -7.78
N GLU A 120 -1.27 -20.69 -7.72
CA GLU A 120 -2.29 -21.50 -8.38
C GLU A 120 -3.69 -21.21 -7.84
N ARG A 121 -3.85 -21.02 -6.53
CA ARG A 121 -5.13 -20.64 -5.92
C ARG A 121 -5.63 -19.28 -6.41
N ARG A 122 -4.75 -18.27 -6.52
CA ARG A 122 -5.13 -16.94 -6.99
C ARG A 122 -5.36 -16.88 -8.50
N LEU A 123 -4.67 -17.71 -9.28
CA LEU A 123 -4.86 -17.82 -10.73
C LEU A 123 -5.99 -18.78 -11.11
N GLY A 124 -6.46 -19.64 -10.20
CA GLY A 124 -7.50 -20.66 -10.42
C GLY A 124 -8.69 -20.20 -11.26
N PRO A 125 -9.31 -19.05 -10.95
CA PRO A 125 -10.43 -18.52 -11.75
C PRO A 125 -10.10 -18.25 -13.23
N PHE A 126 -8.83 -18.07 -13.58
CA PHE A 126 -8.31 -17.83 -14.94
C PHE A 126 -7.66 -19.07 -15.56
N LEU A 127 -7.73 -20.22 -14.90
CA LEU A 127 -7.13 -21.48 -15.38
C LEU A 127 -8.16 -22.42 -15.99
N GLU A 128 -9.45 -22.13 -15.85
CA GLU A 128 -10.53 -22.94 -16.43
C GLU A 128 -10.47 -22.94 -17.97
N GLY A 129 -10.44 -24.13 -18.56
CA GLY A 129 -10.36 -24.30 -20.02
C GLY A 129 -8.99 -23.99 -20.62
N CYS A 130 -7.94 -23.89 -19.80
CA CYS A 130 -6.57 -23.72 -20.27
C CYS A 130 -5.87 -25.06 -20.51
N GLY A 131 -5.09 -25.13 -21.59
CA GLY A 131 -4.23 -26.26 -21.90
C GLY A 131 -3.00 -26.36 -20.99
N GLU A 132 -2.10 -27.28 -21.34
CA GLU A 132 -0.88 -27.52 -20.58
C GLU A 132 0.03 -26.26 -20.55
N PRO A 133 0.65 -25.96 -19.38
CA PRO A 133 1.58 -24.84 -19.24
C PRO A 133 2.89 -25.08 -19.98
N ILE A 134 3.33 -24.07 -20.71
CA ILE A 134 4.68 -24.00 -21.29
C ILE A 134 5.53 -23.15 -20.34
N TYR A 135 6.57 -23.77 -19.77
CA TYR A 135 7.50 -23.10 -18.86
C TYR A 135 8.74 -22.60 -19.62
N SER A 136 9.12 -21.37 -19.34
CA SER A 136 10.40 -20.80 -19.76
C SER A 136 11.14 -20.26 -18.54
N PHE A 137 12.37 -20.70 -18.36
CA PHE A 137 13.22 -20.32 -17.25
C PHE A 137 14.24 -19.28 -17.73
N SER A 138 14.29 -18.15 -17.04
CA SER A 138 15.34 -17.14 -17.17
C SER A 138 15.97 -16.93 -15.80
N GLU A 139 17.20 -16.40 -15.74
CA GLU A 139 18.05 -16.39 -14.53
C GLU A 139 17.38 -15.91 -13.24
N LYS A 140 16.37 -15.02 -13.34
CA LYS A 140 15.65 -14.47 -12.17
C LYS A 140 14.14 -14.57 -12.25
N LYS A 141 13.61 -15.25 -13.27
CA LYS A 141 12.17 -15.29 -13.52
C LYS A 141 11.72 -16.59 -14.18
N ILE A 142 10.55 -17.04 -13.78
CA ILE A 142 9.84 -18.16 -14.41
C ILE A 142 8.70 -17.55 -15.20
N ILE A 143 8.66 -17.79 -16.51
CA ILE A 143 7.57 -17.36 -17.37
C ILE A 143 6.75 -18.60 -17.69
N VAL A 144 5.45 -18.52 -17.47
CA VAL A 144 4.51 -19.59 -17.79
C VAL A 144 3.49 -19.07 -18.78
N LYS A 145 3.35 -19.78 -19.91
CA LYS A 145 2.36 -19.47 -20.94
C LYS A 145 1.32 -20.59 -20.99
N ARG A 146 0.05 -20.22 -21.02
CA ARG A 146 -1.09 -21.13 -21.20
C ARG A 146 -1.99 -20.58 -22.28
N ASN A 147 -2.35 -21.44 -23.22
CA ASN A 147 -3.40 -21.14 -24.18
C ASN A 147 -4.72 -21.68 -23.63
N CYS A 148 -5.73 -20.82 -23.60
CA CYS A 148 -7.08 -21.13 -23.14
C CYS A 148 -8.07 -20.91 -24.29
N SER A 149 -9.27 -21.46 -24.20
CA SER A 149 -10.21 -21.49 -25.33
C SER A 149 -10.56 -20.11 -25.92
N GLN A 150 -10.53 -19.05 -25.11
CA GLN A 150 -10.92 -17.69 -25.52
C GLN A 150 -9.84 -16.62 -25.24
N TYR A 151 -8.71 -17.01 -24.66
CA TYR A 151 -7.64 -16.09 -24.26
C TYR A 151 -6.30 -16.82 -24.12
N ALA A 152 -5.21 -16.09 -24.26
CA ALA A 152 -3.88 -16.54 -23.90
C ALA A 152 -3.48 -15.89 -22.56
N MET A 153 -3.02 -16.71 -21.62
CA MET A 153 -2.50 -16.23 -20.34
C MET A 153 -0.99 -16.43 -20.28
N GLU A 154 -0.27 -15.38 -19.97
CA GLU A 154 1.16 -15.41 -19.67
C GLU A 154 1.37 -14.85 -18.28
N TYR A 155 2.05 -15.57 -17.39
CA TYR A 155 2.41 -15.04 -16.08
C TYR A 155 3.89 -15.21 -15.77
N GLU A 156 4.48 -14.14 -15.25
CA GLU A 156 5.87 -14.07 -14.80
C GLU A 156 5.93 -14.19 -13.28
N ILE A 157 6.74 -15.12 -12.76
CA ILE A 157 7.03 -15.29 -11.35
C ILE A 157 8.47 -14.82 -11.10
N THR A 158 8.62 -13.80 -10.26
CA THR A 158 9.91 -13.23 -9.88
C THR A 158 10.07 -13.25 -8.36
N GLN A 159 11.22 -13.73 -7.86
CA GLN A 159 11.48 -13.77 -6.42
C GLN A 159 11.87 -12.38 -5.90
N GLU A 160 11.06 -11.83 -5.00
CA GLU A 160 11.33 -10.57 -4.29
C GLU A 160 11.45 -10.84 -2.79
N GLY A 161 12.69 -11.09 -2.33
CA GLY A 161 12.98 -11.41 -0.93
C GLY A 161 12.42 -12.78 -0.52
N ARG A 162 11.52 -12.80 0.48
CA ARG A 162 10.87 -14.02 0.99
C ARG A 162 9.53 -14.35 0.30
N LYS A 163 9.18 -13.60 -0.75
CA LYS A 163 7.91 -13.77 -1.48
C LYS A 163 8.16 -13.81 -2.99
N TYR A 164 7.17 -14.31 -3.72
CA TYR A 164 7.12 -14.31 -5.17
C TYR A 164 6.17 -13.21 -5.63
N ARG A 165 6.64 -12.36 -6.53
CA ARG A 165 5.79 -11.44 -7.29
C ARG A 165 5.33 -12.17 -8.54
N VAL A 166 4.03 -12.10 -8.81
CA VAL A 166 3.40 -12.67 -9.99
C VAL A 166 2.80 -11.53 -10.80
N SER A 167 3.15 -11.47 -12.08
CA SER A 167 2.57 -10.56 -13.06
C SER A 167 1.94 -11.39 -14.17
N ALA A 168 0.62 -11.49 -14.16
CA ALA A 168 -0.18 -12.19 -15.16
C ALA A 168 -0.72 -11.21 -16.20
N HIS A 169 -0.60 -11.57 -17.46
CA HIS A 169 -1.11 -10.88 -18.63
C HIS A 169 -2.06 -11.83 -19.37
N ILE A 170 -3.34 -11.49 -19.37
CA ILE A 170 -4.41 -12.26 -20.01
C ILE A 170 -4.84 -11.49 -21.24
N LYS A 171 -4.63 -12.04 -22.44
CA LYS A 171 -4.98 -11.41 -23.72
C LYS A 171 -6.08 -12.21 -24.40
N ARG A 172 -7.17 -11.55 -24.82
CA ARG A 172 -8.17 -12.21 -25.67
C ARG A 172 -7.54 -12.61 -27.02
N ILE A 173 -7.87 -13.82 -27.49
CA ILE A 173 -7.44 -14.35 -28.81
C ILE A 173 -8.43 -13.88 -29.87
#